data_AF-N4TQE0-F1
#
_entry.id   AF-N4TQE0-F1
#
_cell.length_a   1.000
_cell.length_b   1.000
_cell.length_c   1.000
_cell.angle_alpha   90.00
_cell.angle_beta   90.00
_cell.angle_gamma   90.00
#
_symmetry.space_group_name_H-M   'P 1'
#
loop_
_entity.id
_entity.type
_entity.pdbx_description
1 polymer ?
#
loop_
_entity_poly.entity_id
_entity_poly.type
_entity_poly.pdbx_seq_one_letter_code
_entity_poly.pdbx_strand_id
1 'polypeptide(L)'
;MEKVREELINQLDILQRRGLIQQNLDVVVDYLTCLLRHALSELRRKGVDDSYRKEVVVCAPVTWKEKACEDMQACLANALRKAEFGGVSVQENRIENLHIESELDAAAAHILATQSIIKVR
;
A
#
# COMPACT_ATOMS: atom_id res chain seq x y z
N MET A 1 18.45 16.41 -0.85
CA MET A 1 18.02 15.22 -0.07
C MET A 1 17.98 15.52 1.42
N GLU A 2 19.03 16.07 2.04
CA GLU A 2 19.05 16.39 3.49
C GLU A 2 17.97 17.40 3.92
N LYS A 3 17.87 18.56 3.25
CA LYS A 3 16.85 19.58 3.60
C LYS A 3 15.42 19.04 3.58
N VAL A 4 15.08 18.20 2.60
CA VAL A 4 13.76 17.56 2.48
C VAL A 4 13.53 16.58 3.63
N ARG A 5 14.57 15.84 4.03
CA ARG A 5 14.50 14.92 5.16
C ARG A 5 14.32 15.67 6.48
N GLU A 6 15.06 16.75 6.69
CA GLU A 6 14.93 17.61 7.88
C GLU A 6 13.53 18.23 7.96
N GLU A 7 13.02 18.75 6.84
CA GLU A 7 11.66 19.29 6.79
C GLU A 7 10.62 18.22 7.12
N LEU A 8 10.75 17.01 6.55
CA LEU A 8 9.86 15.89 6.86
C LEU A 8 9.90 15.52 8.34
N ILE A 9 11.10 15.42 8.94
CA ILE A 9 11.25 15.12 10.37
C ILE A 9 10.55 16.19 11.21
N ASN A 10 10.73 17.47 10.88
CA ASN A 10 10.07 18.56 11.59
C ASN A 10 8.54 18.47 11.50
N GLN A 11 7.99 18.09 10.34
CA GLN A 11 6.54 17.88 10.20
C GLN A 11 6.05 16.69 11.03
N LEU A 12 6.78 15.57 11.03
CA LEU A 12 6.45 14.39 11.84
C LEU A 12 6.45 14.74 13.34
N ASP A 13 7.44 15.50 13.81
CA ASP A 13 7.51 15.96 15.19
C ASP A 13 6.33 16.87 15.57
N ILE A 14 5.86 17.70 14.64
CA ILE A 14 4.67 18.53 14.86
C ILE A 14 3.42 17.65 14.97
N LEU A 15 3.26 16.67 14.08
CA LEU A 15 2.12 15.75 14.11
C LEU A 15 2.11 14.91 15.40
N GLN A 16 3.27 14.44 15.84
CA GLN A 16 3.41 13.67 17.06
C GLN A 16 3.10 14.51 18.30
N ARG A 17 3.62 15.75 18.38
CA ARG A 17 3.29 16.69 19.47
C ARG A 17 1.81 17.06 19.53
N ARG A 18 1.12 17.05 18.41
CA ARG A 18 -0.34 17.25 18.33
C ARG A 18 -1.14 15.99 18.67
N GLY A 19 -0.47 14.86 18.92
CA GLY A 19 -1.13 13.57 19.20
C GLY A 19 -1.85 12.96 18.00
N LEU A 20 -1.55 13.43 16.78
CA LEU A 20 -2.15 12.90 15.56
C LEU A 20 -1.51 11.59 15.11
N ILE A 21 -0.22 11.41 15.43
CA ILE A 21 0.52 10.18 15.23
C ILE A 21 1.24 9.79 16.51
N GLN A 22 1.45 8.50 16.74
CA GLN A 22 2.25 7.98 17.84
C GLN A 22 3.68 7.67 17.39
N GLN A 23 3.84 7.26 16.14
CA GLN A 23 5.12 6.95 15.50
C GLN A 23 5.13 7.45 14.04
N ASN A 24 6.33 7.63 13.48
CA ASN A 24 6.50 8.20 12.14
C ASN A 24 5.77 7.42 11.04
N LEU A 25 5.63 6.09 11.19
CA LEU A 25 4.95 5.26 10.20
C LEU A 25 3.43 5.41 10.20
N ASP A 26 2.83 6.01 11.23
CA ASP A 26 1.38 6.16 11.28
C ASP A 26 0.85 7.06 10.15
N VAL A 27 1.64 8.03 9.67
CA VAL A 27 1.27 8.84 8.50
C VAL A 27 1.10 7.98 7.24
N VAL A 28 1.90 6.92 7.11
CA VAL A 28 1.80 5.96 6.00
C VAL A 28 0.53 5.13 6.15
N VAL A 29 0.23 4.67 7.37
CA VAL A 29 -1.02 3.95 7.66
C VAL A 29 -2.24 4.79 7.33
N ASP A 30 -2.26 6.05 7.73
CA ASP A 30 -3.40 6.94 7.50
C ASP A 30 -3.56 7.26 6.01
N TYR A 31 -2.46 7.50 5.29
CA TYR A 31 -2.47 7.66 3.84
C TYR A 31 -3.04 6.43 3.13
N LEU A 32 -2.51 5.24 3.44
CA LEU A 32 -2.97 3.98 2.86
C LEU A 32 -4.45 3.72 3.19
N THR A 33 -4.91 4.07 4.39
CA THR A 33 -6.31 3.93 4.79
C THR A 33 -7.21 4.77 3.88
N CYS A 34 -6.84 6.02 3.61
CA CYS A 34 -7.58 6.89 2.70
C CYS A 34 -7.60 6.33 1.27
N LEU A 35 -6.46 5.85 0.78
CA LEU A 35 -6.34 5.24 -0.55
C LEU A 35 -7.22 4.00 -0.69
N LEU A 36 -7.19 3.11 0.31
CA LEU A 36 -7.97 1.88 0.33
C LEU A 36 -9.48 2.14 0.41
N ARG A 37 -9.92 3.13 1.20
CA ARG A 37 -11.32 3.56 1.23
C ARG A 37 -11.79 4.10 -0.11
N HIS A 38 -10.95 4.88 -0.79
CA HIS A 38 -11.25 5.34 -2.14
C HIS A 38 -11.36 4.16 -3.13
N ALA A 39 -10.40 3.23 -3.09
CA ALA A 39 -10.43 2.03 -3.93
C ALA A 39 -11.69 1.18 -3.70
N LEU A 40 -12.12 0.98 -2.44
CA LEU A 40 -13.38 0.29 -2.13
C LEU A 40 -14.59 1.02 -2.70
N SER A 41 -14.63 2.35 -2.59
CA SER A 41 -15.71 3.16 -3.18
C SER A 41 -15.80 2.94 -4.69
N GLU A 42 -14.66 2.93 -5.38
CA GLU A 42 -14.61 2.68 -6.82
C GLU A 42 -15.00 1.24 -7.19
N LEU A 43 -14.60 0.25 -6.40
CA LEU A 43 -15.01 -1.15 -6.59
C LEU A 43 -16.52 -1.31 -6.43
N ARG A 44 -17.11 -0.73 -5.37
CA ARG A 44 -18.56 -0.75 -5.12
C ARG A 44 -19.33 -0.08 -6.26
N ARG A 45 -18.82 1.04 -6.79
CA ARG A 45 -19.40 1.72 -7.95
C ARG A 45 -19.42 0.84 -9.21
N LYS A 46 -18.50 -0.12 -9.32
CA LYS A 46 -18.43 -1.12 -10.39
C LYS A 46 -19.20 -2.42 -10.06
N GLY A 47 -19.91 -2.46 -8.94
CA GLY A 47 -20.67 -3.64 -8.50
C GLY A 47 -19.83 -4.74 -7.85
N VAL A 48 -18.58 -4.44 -7.46
CA VAL A 48 -17.71 -5.36 -6.72
C VAL A 48 -17.88 -5.09 -5.22
N ASP A 49 -18.48 -6.03 -4.52
CA ASP A 49 -18.73 -5.96 -3.08
C ASP A 49 -17.76 -6.84 -2.27
N ASP A 50 -18.06 -7.03 -0.99
CA ASP A 50 -17.21 -7.77 -0.05
C ASP A 50 -17.33 -9.31 -0.16
N SER A 51 -18.24 -9.82 -1.00
CA SER A 51 -18.30 -11.26 -1.33
C SER A 51 -17.16 -11.69 -2.27
N TYR A 52 -16.56 -10.77 -3.01
CA TYR A 52 -15.44 -11.04 -3.89
C TYR A 52 -14.14 -11.16 -3.07
N ARG A 53 -13.33 -12.18 -3.38
CA ARG A 53 -11.94 -12.25 -2.92
C ARG A 53 -11.16 -11.12 -3.58
N LYS A 54 -10.44 -10.33 -2.78
CA LYS A 54 -9.63 -9.21 -3.25
C LYS A 54 -8.16 -9.47 -2.92
N GLU A 55 -7.27 -9.06 -3.81
CA GLU A 55 -5.82 -9.11 -3.61
C GLU A 55 -5.26 -7.69 -3.68
N VAL A 56 -4.28 -7.39 -2.83
CA VAL A 56 -3.66 -6.07 -2.74
C VAL A 56 -2.16 -6.23 -2.93
N VAL A 57 -1.63 -5.51 -3.92
CA VAL A 57 -0.22 -5.53 -4.30
C VAL A 57 0.35 -4.13 -4.08
N VAL A 58 1.51 -4.05 -3.45
CA VAL A 58 2.27 -2.79 -3.29
C VAL A 58 3.54 -2.90 -4.09
N CYS A 59 3.74 -1.98 -5.02
CA CYS A 59 4.99 -1.87 -5.77
C CYS A 59 5.98 -1.07 -4.93
N ALA A 60 7.18 -1.60 -4.72
CA ALA A 60 8.23 -0.93 -3.97
C ALA A 60 9.53 -0.83 -4.79
N PRO A 61 10.35 0.20 -4.55
CA PRO A 61 11.67 0.30 -5.14
C PRO A 61 12.54 -0.92 -4.79
N VAL A 62 13.27 -1.45 -5.79
CA VAL A 62 14.22 -2.57 -5.61
C VAL A 62 15.33 -2.30 -4.60
N THR A 63 15.58 -1.02 -4.28
CA THR A 63 16.60 -0.59 -3.32
C THR A 63 16.12 -0.69 -1.87
N TRP A 64 14.86 -1.08 -1.62
CA TRP A 64 14.36 -1.24 -0.26
C TRP A 64 15.05 -2.40 0.43
N LYS A 65 15.45 -2.15 1.68
CA LYS A 65 15.93 -3.20 2.57
C LYS A 65 14.73 -4.01 3.06
N GLU A 66 14.97 -5.25 3.45
CA GLU A 66 13.97 -6.16 4.03
C GLU A 66 13.15 -5.49 5.13
N LYS A 67 13.80 -4.76 6.05
CA LYS A 67 13.11 -4.02 7.11
C LYS A 67 12.09 -2.99 6.60
N ALA A 68 12.40 -2.28 5.51
CA ALA A 68 11.46 -1.32 4.92
C ALA A 68 10.25 -2.03 4.29
N CYS A 69 10.49 -3.20 3.69
CA CYS A 69 9.41 -4.06 3.20
C CYS A 69 8.53 -4.52 4.36
N GLU A 70 9.10 -5.07 5.44
CA GLU A 70 8.35 -5.48 6.64
C GLU A 70 7.53 -4.34 7.24
N ASP A 71 8.12 -3.16 7.38
CA ASP A 71 7.44 -1.97 7.91
C ASP A 71 6.26 -1.57 7.02
N MET A 72 6.41 -1.63 5.69
CA MET A 72 5.33 -1.37 4.74
C MET A 72 4.23 -2.44 4.80
N GLN A 73 4.59 -3.73 4.95
CA GLN A 73 3.61 -4.81 5.12
C GLN A 73 2.76 -4.57 6.38
N ALA A 74 3.41 -4.22 7.50
CA ALA A 74 2.72 -3.89 8.74
C ALA A 74 1.82 -2.65 8.59
N CYS A 75 2.31 -1.61 7.91
CA CYS A 75 1.51 -0.41 7.63
C CYS A 75 0.26 -0.74 6.81
N LEU A 76 0.40 -1.53 5.76
CA LEU A 76 -0.71 -1.92 4.91
C LEU A 76 -1.72 -2.81 5.65
N ALA A 77 -1.26 -3.75 6.47
CA ALA A 77 -2.14 -4.60 7.28
C ALA A 77 -3.01 -3.77 8.23
N ASN A 78 -2.40 -2.77 8.89
CA ASN A 78 -3.12 -1.84 9.74
C ASN A 78 -4.09 -0.97 8.94
N ALA A 79 -3.69 -0.50 7.76
CA ALA A 79 -4.52 0.34 6.91
C ALA A 79 -5.74 -0.42 6.35
N LEU A 80 -5.58 -1.68 5.92
CA LEU A 80 -6.70 -2.53 5.48
C LEU A 80 -7.72 -2.74 6.60
N ARG A 81 -7.24 -2.97 7.84
CA ARG A 81 -8.12 -3.07 9.01
C ARG A 81 -8.87 -1.76 9.27
N LYS A 82 -8.18 -0.62 9.27
CA LYS A 82 -8.80 0.71 9.46
C LYS A 82 -9.77 1.09 8.33
N ALA A 83 -9.54 0.61 7.12
CA ALA A 83 -10.37 0.86 5.95
C ALA A 83 -11.59 -0.08 5.88
N GLU A 84 -11.67 -1.08 6.77
CA GLU A 84 -12.68 -2.15 6.71
C GLU A 84 -12.69 -2.82 5.33
N PHE A 85 -11.50 -3.07 4.78
CA PHE A 85 -11.33 -3.61 3.44
C PHE A 85 -11.66 -5.11 3.42
N GLY A 86 -12.95 -5.41 3.22
CA GLY A 86 -13.47 -6.78 3.17
C GLY A 86 -12.91 -7.60 2.01
N GLY A 87 -12.97 -8.92 2.13
CA GLY A 87 -12.47 -9.85 1.11
C GLY A 87 -10.94 -10.06 1.11
N VAL A 88 -10.24 -9.59 2.16
CA VAL A 88 -8.81 -9.82 2.41
C VAL A 88 -8.66 -10.53 3.76
N SER A 89 -7.91 -11.64 3.80
CA SER A 89 -7.59 -12.36 5.03
C SER A 89 -6.34 -11.74 5.67
N VAL A 90 -6.52 -11.08 6.81
CA VAL A 90 -5.43 -10.47 7.60
C VAL A 90 -5.30 -11.26 8.90
N GLN A 91 -4.28 -12.11 9.01
CA GLN A 91 -3.96 -12.86 10.23
C GLN A 91 -2.66 -12.32 10.82
N GLU A 92 -2.64 -12.01 12.13
CA GLU A 92 -1.41 -11.63 12.86
C GLU A 92 -0.59 -10.48 12.23
N ASN A 93 -1.25 -9.42 11.73
CA ASN A 93 -0.60 -8.32 10.99
C ASN A 93 0.14 -8.74 9.70
N ARG A 94 -0.10 -9.96 9.22
CA ARG A 94 0.30 -10.43 7.90
C ARG A 94 -0.96 -10.54 7.05
N ILE A 95 -0.88 -9.99 5.85
CA ILE A 95 -1.95 -10.10 4.86
C ILE A 95 -1.68 -11.37 4.06
N GLU A 96 -2.61 -12.32 4.08
CA GLU A 96 -2.57 -13.40 3.08
C GLU A 96 -2.78 -12.74 1.70
N ASN A 97 -1.85 -13.01 0.78
CA ASN A 97 -1.77 -12.48 -0.59
C ASN A 97 -1.16 -11.07 -0.76
N LEU A 98 -0.41 -10.55 0.22
CA LEU A 98 0.43 -9.36 -0.02
C LEU A 98 1.74 -9.74 -0.71
N HIS A 99 1.88 -9.32 -1.96
CA HIS A 99 3.14 -9.38 -2.71
C HIS A 99 3.73 -7.97 -2.78
N ILE A 100 4.97 -7.82 -2.29
CA ILE A 100 5.77 -6.63 -2.58
C ILE A 100 6.59 -6.98 -3.81
N GLU A 101 6.15 -6.45 -4.94
CA GLU A 101 6.83 -6.62 -6.23
C GLU A 101 7.75 -5.43 -6.47
N SER A 102 8.86 -5.69 -7.17
CA SER A 102 9.72 -4.65 -7.71
C SER A 102 8.90 -3.71 -8.61
N GLU A 103 9.05 -2.40 -8.41
CA GLU A 103 8.44 -1.39 -9.28
C GLU A 103 8.82 -1.60 -10.77
N LEU A 104 10.04 -2.07 -11.05
CA LEU A 104 10.49 -2.37 -12.41
C LEU A 104 9.71 -3.53 -13.02
N ASP A 105 9.42 -4.57 -12.22
CA ASP A 105 8.68 -5.74 -12.68
C ASP A 105 7.20 -5.41 -12.87
N ALA A 106 6.64 -4.58 -11.98
CA ALA A 106 5.29 -4.04 -12.15
C ALA A 106 5.15 -3.16 -13.40
N ALA A 107 6.14 -2.30 -13.67
CA ALA A 107 6.18 -1.48 -14.88
C ALA A 107 6.31 -2.34 -16.14
N ALA A 108 7.18 -3.35 -16.12
CA ALA A 108 7.33 -4.30 -17.22
C ALA A 108 6.04 -5.09 -17.48
N ALA A 109 5.39 -5.61 -16.43
CA ALA A 109 4.12 -6.31 -16.52
C ALA A 109 3.01 -5.41 -17.08
N HIS A 110 2.95 -4.13 -16.66
CA HIS A 110 1.99 -3.18 -17.19
C HIS A 110 2.18 -2.93 -18.69
N ILE A 111 3.43 -2.75 -19.15
CA ILE A 111 3.76 -2.58 -20.57
C ILE A 111 3.35 -3.83 -21.37
N LEU A 112 3.68 -5.01 -20.86
CA LEU A 112 3.32 -6.28 -21.51
C LEU A 112 1.81 -6.50 -21.58
N ALA A 113 1.06 -6.14 -20.53
CA ALA A 113 -0.39 -6.27 -20.50
C ALA A 113 -1.12 -5.26 -21.39
N THR A 114 -0.52 -4.10 -21.64
CA THR A 114 -1.10 -3.04 -22.49
C THR A 114 -0.68 -3.15 -23.96
N GLN A 115 0.40 -3.88 -24.27
CA GLN A 115 0.77 -4.22 -25.65
C GLN A 115 0.05 -5.48 -26.13
N SER A 116 -0.97 -5.32 -26.97
CA SER A 116 -1.75 -6.43 -27.58
C SER A 116 -1.00 -7.25 -28.65
N ILE A 117 0.32 -7.44 -28.50
CA ILE A 117 1.18 -8.08 -29.50
C ILE A 117 2.24 -8.80 -28.66
N ILE A 118 2.25 -10.12 -28.53
CA ILE A 118 2.80 -11.05 -29.52
C ILE A 118 1.96 -12.34 -29.52
N LYS A 119 1.29 -12.63 -30.64
CA LYS A 119 0.93 -14.03 -30.99
C LYS A 119 2.21 -14.70 -31.48
N VAL A 120 2.81 -15.54 -30.65
CA VAL A 120 3.80 -16.51 -31.16
C VAL A 120 3.02 -17.58 -31.90
N ARG A 121 3.33 -17.70 -33.19
CA ARG A 121 2.73 -18.65 -34.13
C ARG A 121 3.51 -19.95 -34.10
#